data_AF-A0A920VFL6-F1
#
_entry.id   AF-A0A920VFL6-F1
#
_cell.length_a   1.000
_cell.length_b   1.000
_cell.length_c   1.000
_cell.angle_alpha   90.00
_cell.angle_beta   90.00
_cell.angle_gamma   90.00
#
_symmetry.space_group_name_H-M   'P 1'
#
loop_
_entity.id
_entity.type
_entity.pdbx_description
1 polymer ?
#
loop_
_entity_poly.entity_id
_entity_poly.type
_entity_poly.pdbx_seq_one_letter_code
_entity_poly.pdbx_strand_id
1 'polypeptide(L)'
;MPWISPTPGLGSEEWERARKVREALAISVDRQSIIDTLMRGFAKPIPLWLFGAFGQPHLDGRLWDYDPDRAKTLLEEAGYGDGFSITLTPSLRGAPAEVEACEVIAQMWEDIGLEFSSRNYRIRPSGRLWLPGHTREPHVTQQAPG
;
A
#
# COMPACT_ATOMS: atom_id res chain seq x y z
N MET A 1 -8.63 -7.27 8.77
CA MET A 1 -7.88 -7.02 7.52
C MET A 1 -6.95 -8.21 7.29
N PRO A 2 -6.78 -8.71 6.06
CA PRO A 2 -5.92 -9.88 5.78
C PRO A 2 -4.49 -9.80 6.34
N TRP A 3 -3.93 -8.59 6.46
CA TRP A 3 -2.58 -8.32 6.95
C TRP A 3 -2.46 -8.05 8.46
N ILE A 4 -3.57 -8.07 9.20
CA ILE A 4 -3.60 -7.79 10.65
C ILE A 4 -4.36 -8.90 11.37
N SER A 5 -3.72 -9.48 12.39
CA SER A 5 -4.40 -10.45 13.25
C SER A 5 -5.52 -9.77 14.05
N PRO A 6 -6.72 -10.36 14.12
CA PRO A 6 -7.78 -9.89 15.02
C PRO A 6 -7.48 -10.20 16.49
N THR A 7 -6.48 -11.04 16.79
CA THR A 7 -6.13 -11.46 18.14
C THR A 7 -4.69 -11.06 18.50
N PRO A 8 -4.41 -10.78 19.78
CA PRO A 8 -3.06 -10.44 20.26
C PRO A 8 -2.14 -11.66 20.44
N GLY A 9 -2.64 -12.89 20.20
CA GLY A 9 -1.87 -14.12 20.41
C GLY A 9 -0.82 -14.33 19.32
N LEU A 10 0.45 -14.10 19.65
CA LEU A 10 1.58 -14.19 18.70
C LEU A 10 1.83 -15.58 18.08
N GLY A 11 1.16 -16.63 18.58
CA GLY A 11 1.22 -17.99 18.04
C GLY A 11 -0.11 -18.51 17.50
N SER A 12 -1.12 -17.64 17.35
CA SER A 12 -2.41 -18.06 16.83
C SER A 12 -2.36 -18.28 15.31
N GLU A 13 -3.31 -19.05 14.78
CA GLU A 13 -3.42 -19.28 13.34
C GLU A 13 -3.65 -17.97 12.59
N GLU A 14 -4.43 -17.05 13.16
CA GLU A 14 -4.68 -15.74 12.54
C GLU A 14 -3.42 -14.88 12.49
N TRP A 15 -2.53 -15.00 13.49
CA TRP A 15 -1.24 -14.33 13.46
C TRP A 15 -0.37 -14.83 12.32
N GLU A 16 -0.32 -16.15 12.12
CA GLU A 16 0.46 -16.75 11.05
C GLU A 16 -0.10 -16.41 9.66
N ARG A 17 -1.43 -16.43 9.48
CA ARG A 17 -2.07 -15.95 8.24
C ARG A 17 -1.69 -14.50 7.94
N ALA A 18 -1.81 -13.63 8.94
CA ALA A 18 -1.44 -12.22 8.78
C ALA A 18 0.06 -12.02 8.49
N ARG A 19 0.94 -12.86 9.07
CA ARG A 19 2.38 -12.87 8.78
C ARG A 19 2.65 -13.22 7.32
N LYS A 20 2.05 -14.30 6.82
CA LYS A 20 2.18 -14.73 5.42
C LYS A 20 1.70 -13.67 4.43
N VAL A 21 0.57 -13.02 4.70
CA VAL A 21 0.09 -11.91 3.86
C VAL A 21 1.10 -10.75 3.84
N ARG A 22 1.62 -10.34 5.01
CA ARG A 22 2.64 -9.26 5.05
C ARG A 22 3.92 -9.64 4.31
N GLU A 23 4.35 -10.90 4.41
CA GLU A 23 5.52 -11.42 3.70
C GLU A 23 5.29 -11.45 2.19
N ALA A 24 4.14 -11.96 1.73
CA ALA A 24 3.76 -11.98 0.32
C ALA A 24 3.77 -10.58 -0.30
N LEU A 25 3.17 -9.60 0.37
CA LEU A 25 3.16 -8.20 -0.08
C LEU A 25 4.56 -7.57 -0.11
N ALA A 26 5.49 -8.04 0.71
CA ALA A 26 6.85 -7.49 0.79
C ALA A 26 7.78 -8.05 -0.29
N ILE A 27 7.68 -9.36 -0.58
CA ILE A 27 8.51 -10.05 -1.58
C ILE A 27 7.98 -9.88 -3.01
N SER A 28 6.73 -9.45 -3.20
CA SER A 28 6.18 -9.12 -4.52
C SER A 28 6.60 -7.75 -5.06
N VAL A 29 7.34 -6.96 -4.27
CA VAL A 29 7.77 -5.61 -4.68
C VAL A 29 9.21 -5.64 -5.19
N ASP A 30 9.39 -5.42 -6.49
CA ASP A 30 10.70 -5.22 -7.09
C ASP A 30 11.19 -3.80 -6.81
N ARG A 31 11.93 -3.69 -5.70
CA ARG A 31 12.52 -2.42 -5.26
C ARG A 31 13.56 -1.91 -6.24
N GLN A 32 14.30 -2.79 -6.90
CA GLN A 32 15.38 -2.39 -7.81
C GLN A 32 14.79 -1.79 -9.09
N SER A 33 13.77 -2.42 -9.66
CA SER A 33 13.05 -1.87 -10.81
C SER A 33 12.44 -0.50 -10.51
N ILE A 34 11.85 -0.28 -9.32
CA ILE A 34 11.37 1.05 -8.91
C ILE A 34 12.52 2.06 -8.83
N ILE A 35 13.67 1.67 -8.26
CA ILE A 35 14.83 2.55 -8.16
C ILE A 35 15.35 2.95 -9.55
N ASP A 36 15.45 2.00 -10.47
CA ASP A 36 16.03 2.23 -11.79
C ASP A 36 15.08 3.03 -12.70
N THR A 37 13.78 2.74 -12.64
CA THR A 37 12.77 3.37 -13.52
C THR A 37 12.27 4.71 -12.99
N LEU A 38 11.87 4.78 -11.72
CA LEU A 38 11.24 5.96 -11.12
C LEU A 38 12.28 6.90 -10.52
N MET A 39 13.25 6.35 -9.79
CA MET A 39 14.26 7.14 -9.06
C MET A 39 15.55 7.36 -9.86
N ARG A 40 15.65 6.83 -11.08
CA ARG A 40 16.81 6.95 -11.99
C ARG A 40 18.14 6.53 -11.32
N GLY A 41 18.09 5.53 -10.45
CA GLY A 41 19.26 5.03 -9.72
C GLY A 41 19.73 5.87 -8.52
N PHE A 42 19.05 6.98 -8.19
CA PHE A 42 19.44 7.87 -7.07
C PHE A 42 18.87 7.45 -5.71
N ALA A 43 18.53 6.17 -5.55
CA ALA A 43 17.97 5.61 -4.32
C ALA A 43 18.65 4.29 -3.95
N LYS A 44 18.47 3.85 -2.71
CA LYS A 44 18.95 2.56 -2.22
C LYS A 44 17.86 1.86 -1.42
N PRO A 45 17.72 0.52 -1.54
CA PRO A 45 16.78 -0.22 -0.72
C PRO A 45 17.20 -0.14 0.75
N ILE A 46 16.22 -0.02 1.64
CA ILE A 46 16.42 -0.04 3.08
C ILE A 46 15.47 -1.05 3.73
N PRO A 47 15.93 -1.85 4.71
CA PRO A 47 15.12 -2.91 5.32
C PRO A 47 14.06 -2.38 6.31
N LEU A 48 14.37 -1.30 7.00
CA LEU A 48 13.44 -0.61 7.88
C LEU A 48 13.82 0.87 7.95
N TRP A 49 12.82 1.74 7.84
CA TRP A 49 12.99 3.16 8.09
C TRP A 49 12.56 3.47 9.53
N LEU A 50 13.52 3.83 10.37
CA LEU A 50 13.25 4.32 11.72
C LEU A 50 13.47 5.84 11.76
N PHE A 51 12.44 6.58 12.15
CA PHE A 51 12.54 8.03 12.28
C PHE A 51 13.62 8.37 13.32
N GLY A 52 14.65 9.14 12.92
CA GLY A 52 15.76 9.52 13.80
C GLY A 52 17.00 8.61 13.75
N ALA A 53 16.96 7.50 13.00
CA ALA A 53 18.11 6.59 12.86
C ALA A 53 18.68 6.57 11.45
N PHE A 54 19.01 7.76 10.92
CA PHE A 54 19.70 7.87 9.64
C PHE A 54 21.02 7.08 9.67
N GLY A 55 21.07 5.97 8.94
CA GLY A 55 22.30 5.20 8.72
C GLY A 55 22.59 4.06 9.70
N GLN A 56 21.69 3.74 10.65
CA GLN A 56 21.85 2.59 11.54
C GLN A 56 20.98 1.43 11.02
N PRO A 57 21.55 0.35 10.46
CA PRO A 57 20.77 -0.82 10.04
C PRO A 57 20.23 -1.53 11.29
N HIS A 58 18.96 -1.31 11.61
CA HIS A 58 18.30 -1.90 12.79
C HIS A 58 17.82 -3.35 12.58
N LEU A 59 17.93 -3.84 11.34
CA LEU A 59 17.81 -5.24 10.95
C LEU A 59 19.13 -5.57 10.26
N ASP A 60 19.66 -6.79 10.37
CA ASP A 60 20.99 -7.25 9.90
C ASP A 60 21.24 -7.10 8.37
N GLY A 61 20.86 -6.00 7.73
CA GLY A 61 20.87 -5.81 6.28
C GLY A 61 19.86 -6.67 5.53
N ARG A 62 18.99 -7.43 6.21
CA ARG A 62 18.04 -8.34 5.55
C ARG A 62 17.00 -7.55 4.76
N LEU A 63 17.19 -7.52 3.45
CA LEU A 63 16.18 -7.10 2.49
C LEU A 63 15.29 -8.30 2.16
N TRP A 64 14.05 -8.02 1.77
CA TRP A 64 13.19 -9.03 1.17
C TRP A 64 13.60 -9.19 -0.29
N ASP A 65 13.98 -10.41 -0.65
CA ASP A 65 14.23 -10.76 -2.05
C ASP A 65 12.92 -10.67 -2.85
N TYR A 66 13.04 -10.26 -4.12
CA TYR A 66 11.90 -10.18 -5.01
C TYR A 66 11.55 -11.58 -5.52
N ASP A 67 10.39 -12.07 -5.13
CA ASP A 67 9.86 -13.39 -5.51
C ASP A 67 8.32 -13.36 -5.58
N PRO A 68 7.75 -12.94 -6.72
CA PRO A 68 6.30 -12.86 -6.89
C PRO A 68 5.63 -14.23 -6.95
N ASP A 69 6.35 -15.28 -7.34
CA ASP A 69 5.80 -16.65 -7.37
C ASP A 69 5.63 -17.18 -5.94
N ARG A 70 6.63 -16.99 -5.08
CA ARG A 70 6.49 -17.29 -3.65
C ARG A 70 5.42 -16.44 -3.00
N ALA A 71 5.22 -15.18 -3.42
CA ALA A 71 4.15 -14.34 -2.90
C ALA A 71 2.77 -14.96 -3.16
N LYS A 72 2.51 -15.46 -4.37
CA LYS A 72 1.26 -16.17 -4.71
C LYS A 72 1.06 -17.39 -3.83
N THR A 73 2.09 -18.23 -3.68
CA THR A 73 2.02 -19.40 -2.80
C THR A 73 1.71 -19.02 -1.34
N LEU A 74 2.32 -17.96 -0.82
CA LEU A 74 2.05 -17.48 0.54
C LEU A 74 0.61 -16.98 0.72
N LEU A 75 0.03 -16.33 -0.30
CA LEU A 75 -1.37 -15.91 -0.29
C LEU A 75 -2.31 -17.11 -0.29
N GLU A 76 -2.06 -18.12 -1.13
CA GLU A 76 -2.82 -19.38 -1.14
C GLU A 76 -2.74 -20.09 0.21
N GLU A 77 -1.54 -20.25 0.76
CA GLU A 77 -1.30 -20.85 2.08
C GLU A 77 -1.97 -20.07 3.23
N ALA A 78 -2.23 -18.78 3.05
CA ALA A 78 -2.92 -17.93 4.02
C ALA A 78 -4.45 -17.96 3.85
N GLY A 79 -4.97 -18.65 2.83
CA GLY A 79 -6.40 -18.75 2.51
C GLY A 79 -6.92 -17.63 1.60
N TYR A 80 -6.04 -16.95 0.87
CA TYR A 80 -6.34 -15.82 -0.01
C TYR A 80 -5.98 -16.11 -1.49
N GLY A 81 -6.13 -17.36 -1.94
CA GLY A 81 -5.84 -17.74 -3.33
C GLY A 81 -6.72 -17.03 -4.37
N ASP A 82 -7.95 -16.67 -4.01
CA ASP A 82 -8.85 -15.88 -4.86
C ASP A 82 -8.57 -14.36 -4.81
N GLY A 83 -7.53 -13.95 -4.07
CA GLY A 83 -7.18 -12.56 -3.86
C GLY A 83 -8.11 -11.81 -2.90
N PHE A 84 -7.84 -10.52 -2.75
CA PHE A 84 -8.69 -9.57 -2.01
C PHE A 84 -8.38 -8.13 -2.45
N SER A 85 -9.28 -7.21 -2.12
CA SER A 85 -9.09 -5.80 -2.42
C SER A 85 -8.23 -5.08 -1.38
N ILE A 86 -7.27 -4.28 -1.85
CA ILE A 86 -6.44 -3.39 -1.04
C ILE A 86 -6.66 -1.95 -1.47
N THR A 87 -6.84 -1.06 -0.50
CA THR A 87 -6.80 0.38 -0.72
C THR A 87 -5.42 0.94 -0.38
N LEU A 88 -4.69 1.46 -1.38
CA LEU A 88 -3.50 2.29 -1.11
C LEU A 88 -3.87 3.76 -1.14
N THR A 89 -3.29 4.48 -0.19
CA THR A 89 -3.40 5.92 -0.07
C THR A 89 -1.98 6.51 -0.14
N PRO A 90 -1.60 7.17 -1.24
CA PRO A 90 -0.26 7.77 -1.35
C PRO A 90 -0.05 8.87 -0.31
N SER A 91 1.20 9.10 0.11
CA SER A 91 1.59 9.96 1.24
C SER A 91 0.93 11.35 1.27
N LEU A 92 0.62 11.81 2.51
CA LEU A 92 0.32 13.20 3.01
C LEU A 92 0.58 14.38 2.04
N ARG A 93 1.77 14.37 1.45
CA ARG A 93 2.40 15.56 0.89
C ARG A 93 2.16 15.72 -0.61
N GLY A 94 1.70 14.65 -1.28
CA GLY A 94 1.33 14.69 -2.70
C GLY A 94 2.52 14.89 -3.64
N ALA A 95 3.73 14.46 -3.26
CA ALA A 95 4.86 14.51 -4.17
C ALA A 95 4.65 13.53 -5.33
N PRO A 96 4.90 13.90 -6.61
CA PRO A 96 4.62 13.04 -7.75
C PRO A 96 5.24 11.64 -7.64
N ALA A 97 6.51 11.56 -7.22
CA ALA A 97 7.22 10.30 -7.04
C ALA A 97 6.59 9.36 -5.99
N GLU A 98 5.85 9.90 -5.01
CA GLU A 98 5.14 9.07 -4.01
C GLU A 98 3.88 8.44 -4.61
N VAL A 99 3.16 9.20 -5.44
CA VAL A 99 1.97 8.72 -6.15
C VAL A 99 2.36 7.67 -7.18
N GLU A 100 3.37 7.97 -7.99
CA GLU A 100 3.92 7.06 -9.01
C GLU A 100 4.44 5.76 -8.37
N ALA A 101 5.16 5.84 -7.24
CA ALA A 101 5.62 4.64 -6.53
C ALA A 101 4.44 3.79 -6.01
N CYS A 102 3.37 4.42 -5.50
CA CYS A 102 2.18 3.68 -5.08
C CYS A 102 1.48 2.98 -6.25
N GLU A 103 1.42 3.62 -7.42
CA GLU A 103 0.82 3.02 -8.63
C GLU A 103 1.63 1.84 -9.15
N VAL A 104 2.97 1.94 -9.15
CA VAL A 104 3.84 0.82 -9.54
C VAL A 104 3.71 -0.36 -8.57
N ILE A 105 3.68 -0.09 -7.25
CA ILE A 105 3.45 -1.15 -6.25
C ILE A 105 2.07 -1.78 -6.41
N ALA A 106 1.05 -0.99 -6.72
CA ALA A 106 -0.28 -1.50 -7.00
C ALA A 106 -0.29 -2.49 -8.18
N GLN A 107 0.37 -2.13 -9.28
CA GLN A 107 0.51 -3.02 -10.44
C GLN A 107 1.22 -4.34 -10.08
N MET A 108 2.31 -4.27 -9.31
CA MET A 108 3.01 -5.47 -8.82
C MET A 108 2.13 -6.36 -7.93
N TRP A 109 1.16 -5.77 -7.22
CA TRP A 109 0.20 -6.52 -6.43
C TRP A 109 -0.93 -7.12 -7.26
N GLU A 110 -1.32 -6.46 -8.36
CA GLU A 110 -2.24 -7.03 -9.36
C GLU A 110 -1.61 -8.28 -10.03
N ASP A 111 -0.31 -8.28 -10.28
CA ASP A 111 0.42 -9.42 -10.86
C ASP A 111 0.39 -10.68 -9.97
N ILE A 112 0.17 -10.51 -8.66
CA ILE A 112 -0.03 -11.61 -7.69
C ILE A 112 -1.50 -11.89 -7.36
N GLY A 113 -2.44 -11.31 -8.12
CA GLY A 113 -3.87 -11.60 -8.03
C GLY A 113 -4.64 -10.76 -7.02
N LEU A 114 -4.10 -9.62 -6.57
CA LEU A 114 -4.80 -8.71 -5.67
C LEU A 114 -5.55 -7.62 -6.44
N GLU A 115 -6.72 -7.23 -5.95
CA GLU A 115 -7.47 -6.12 -6.52
C GLU A 115 -7.03 -4.80 -5.89
N PHE A 116 -6.76 -3.79 -6.70
CA PHE A 116 -6.33 -2.49 -6.22
C PHE A 116 -7.44 -1.43 -6.28
N SER A 117 -7.61 -0.69 -5.18
CA SER A 117 -8.41 0.55 -5.15
C SER A 117 -7.55 1.75 -4.75
N SER A 118 -7.42 2.73 -5.66
CA SER A 118 -6.71 3.97 -5.35
C SER A 118 -7.61 4.93 -4.56
N ARG A 119 -7.10 5.50 -3.46
CA ARG A 119 -7.76 6.61 -2.76
C ARG A 119 -6.81 7.78 -2.64
N ASN A 120 -6.77 8.61 -3.68
CA ASN A 120 -5.98 9.84 -3.68
C ASN A 120 -6.76 10.95 -2.96
N TYR A 121 -6.28 11.40 -1.80
CA TYR A 121 -6.83 12.60 -1.18
C TYR A 121 -6.07 13.82 -1.74
N ARG A 122 -6.77 14.68 -2.47
CA ARG A 122 -6.22 15.98 -2.85
C ARG A 122 -6.37 16.93 -1.67
N ILE A 123 -5.26 17.32 -1.02
CA ILE A 123 -5.30 18.41 -0.03
C ILE A 123 -5.60 19.71 -0.79
N ARG A 124 -6.77 20.31 -0.52
CA ARG A 124 -6.99 21.72 -0.93
C ARG A 124 -6.01 22.62 -0.16
N PRO A 125 -5.57 23.75 -0.75
CA PRO A 125 -4.76 24.77 -0.03
C PRO A 125 -5.38 25.23 1.30
N SER A 126 -6.67 24.96 1.53
CA SER A 126 -7.44 25.31 2.73
C SER A 126 -7.60 24.17 3.76
N GLY A 127 -6.81 23.08 3.69
CA GLY A 127 -6.71 22.10 4.78
C GLY A 127 -7.95 21.22 5.06
N ARG A 128 -8.90 21.08 4.12
CA ARG A 128 -10.08 20.22 4.29
C ARG A 128 -10.01 18.98 3.39
N LEU A 129 -10.05 17.80 4.00
CA LEU A 129 -10.03 16.48 3.35
C LEU A 129 -11.36 16.21 2.63
N TRP A 130 -11.31 15.70 1.40
CA TRP A 130 -12.50 15.16 0.74
C TRP A 130 -12.60 13.65 1.01
N LEU A 131 -13.72 13.19 1.57
CA LEU A 131 -14.04 11.77 1.72
C LEU A 131 -15.01 11.36 0.58
N PRO A 132 -14.67 10.37 -0.26
CA PRO A 132 -15.64 9.77 -1.18
C PRO A 132 -16.84 9.23 -0.42
N GLY A 133 -18.04 9.77 -0.68
CA GLY A 133 -19.31 9.30 -0.09
C GLY A 133 -20.38 10.36 0.20
N HIS A 134 -20.09 11.66 0.07
CA HIS A 134 -21.11 12.70 0.22
C HIS A 134 -21.51 13.32 -1.12
N THR A 135 -22.36 12.61 -1.87
CA THR A 135 -23.26 13.27 -2.82
C THR A 135 -24.25 14.11 -2.01
N ARG A 136 -24.04 15.42 -1.94
CA ARG A 136 -25.14 16.34 -1.64
C ARG A 136 -25.89 16.52 -2.95
N GLU A 137 -27.13 16.06 -3.02
CA GLU A 137 -28.03 16.36 -4.14
C GLU A 137 -28.05 17.87 -4.39
N PRO A 138 -28.11 18.32 -5.65
CA PRO A 138 -28.24 19.75 -5.92
C PRO A 138 -29.64 20.20 -5.48
N HIS A 139 -29.70 21.02 -4.43
CA HIS A 139 -30.91 21.77 -4.09
C HIS A 139 -31.25 22.68 -5.26
N VAL A 140 -32.27 22.30 -6.04
CA VAL A 140 -32.96 23.17 -6.99
C VAL A 140 -33.52 24.35 -6.19
N THR A 141 -32.94 25.53 -6.37
CA THR A 141 -33.53 26.76 -5.82
C THR A 141 -34.56 27.24 -6.84
N GLN A 142 -35.85 26.99 -6.56
CA GLN A 142 -36.93 27.70 -7.25
C GLN A 142 -36.80 29.20 -6.95
N GLN A 143 -36.52 30.00 -7.97
CA GLN A 143 -36.74 31.45 -7.93
C GLN A 143 -38.23 31.72 -8.12
N ALA A 144 -38.86 32.41 -7.18
CA ALA A 144 -40.18 32.99 -7.36
C ALA A 144 -40.07 34.32 -8.15
N PRO A 145 -41.00 34.63 -9.07
CA PRO A 145 -40.98 35.90 -9.82
C PRO A 145 -41.49 37.05 -8.95
N GLY A 146 -40.96 38.24 -9.20
CA GLY A 146 -41.39 39.50 -8.59
C GLY A 146 -42.62 40.13 -9.24
#